data_AF-A0A377BAW5-F1
#
_entry.id   AF-A0A377BAW5-F1
#
_cell.length_a   1.000
_cell.length_b   1.000
_cell.length_c   1.000
_cell.angle_alpha   90.00
_cell.angle_beta   90.00
_cell.angle_gamma   90.00
#
_symmetry.space_group_name_H-M   'P 1'
#
loop_
_entity.id
_entity.type
_entity.pdbx_description
1 polymer ?
#
loop_
_entity_poly.entity_id
_entity_poly.type
_entity_poly.pdbx_seq_one_letter_code
_entity_poly.pdbx_strand_id
1 'polypeptide(L)'
;MDHADIYGGYQCEAAFGEALKLAPHLRERMEIVSKCGIATTAREENVIGHYITDRDHIIKSAEQSLINLATDHLDLLLIHRPDPLMDADEVADAFKHLHQSGKVRHFGVSNFTPAQFALLQSRLPFTLATNQVEISPVHQPLLLDGTLDQLQQLRVRPMAWSCLGGGRLFNDDYFQPLRDELAVVQRS
;
A
#
# COMPACT_ATOMS: atom_id res chain seq x y z
N MET A 1 -6.98 1.08 -8.91
CA MET A 1 -7.61 0.17 -7.92
C MET A 1 -6.56 -0.24 -6.90
N ASP A 2 -6.90 -0.20 -5.62
CA ASP A 2 -5.98 -0.53 -4.52
C ASP A 2 -6.29 -1.94 -3.96
N HIS A 3 -5.27 -2.80 -3.94
CA HIS A 3 -5.30 -4.16 -3.43
C HIS A 3 -4.14 -4.38 -2.44
N ALA A 4 -4.11 -5.55 -1.81
CA ALA A 4 -2.97 -6.08 -1.10
C ALA A 4 -3.10 -7.60 -1.01
N ASP A 5 -1.98 -8.29 -0.90
CA ASP A 5 -1.91 -9.75 -0.73
C ASP A 5 -2.83 -10.27 0.39
N ILE A 6 -2.82 -9.63 1.57
CA ILE A 6 -3.52 -10.11 2.76
C ILE A 6 -5.03 -9.79 2.79
N TYR A 7 -5.54 -8.96 1.88
CA TYR A 7 -6.92 -8.48 1.97
C TYR A 7 -7.95 -9.62 1.85
N GLY A 8 -8.92 -9.60 2.75
CA GLY A 8 -9.95 -10.64 2.85
C GLY A 8 -9.38 -12.03 3.18
N GLY A 9 -8.28 -12.12 3.94
CA GLY A 9 -7.64 -13.40 4.21
C GLY A 9 -7.02 -14.02 2.97
N TYR A 10 -6.35 -13.21 2.14
CA TYR A 10 -5.76 -13.58 0.86
C TYR A 10 -6.76 -13.92 -0.27
N GLN A 11 -7.98 -13.36 -0.23
CA GLN A 11 -9.04 -13.70 -1.19
C GLN A 11 -9.46 -12.51 -2.09
N CYS A 12 -9.27 -11.26 -1.67
CA CYS A 12 -9.80 -10.11 -2.39
C CYS A 12 -9.20 -9.96 -3.80
N GLU A 13 -7.90 -10.22 -3.97
CA GLU A 13 -7.26 -10.17 -5.29
C GLU A 13 -7.83 -11.21 -6.24
N ALA A 14 -8.01 -12.46 -5.77
CA ALA A 14 -8.57 -13.54 -6.58
C ALA A 14 -10.02 -13.25 -6.98
N ALA A 15 -10.83 -12.76 -6.04
CA ALA A 15 -12.21 -12.37 -6.32
C ALA A 15 -12.29 -11.25 -7.37
N PHE A 16 -11.36 -10.28 -7.32
CA PHE A 16 -11.29 -9.23 -8.33
C PHE A 16 -10.80 -9.75 -9.69
N GLY A 17 -9.84 -10.67 -9.70
CA GLY A 17 -9.37 -11.31 -10.92
C GLY A 17 -10.45 -12.11 -11.66
N GLU A 18 -11.39 -12.73 -10.95
CA GLU A 18 -12.56 -13.35 -11.60
C GLU A 18 -13.39 -12.33 -12.41
N ALA A 19 -13.55 -11.10 -11.89
CA ALA A 19 -14.21 -10.03 -12.62
C ALA A 19 -13.41 -9.60 -13.87
N LEU A 20 -12.08 -9.52 -13.77
CA LEU A 20 -11.21 -9.21 -14.91
C LEU A 20 -11.21 -10.32 -15.97
N LYS A 21 -11.29 -11.60 -15.58
CA LYS A 21 -11.45 -12.72 -16.53
C LYS A 21 -12.77 -12.63 -17.31
N LEU A 22 -13.85 -12.23 -16.64
CA LEU A 22 -15.16 -12.02 -17.28
C LEU A 22 -15.20 -10.78 -18.18
N ALA A 23 -14.38 -9.76 -17.88
CA ALA A 23 -14.33 -8.50 -18.60
C ALA A 23 -12.89 -8.01 -18.84
N PRO A 24 -12.10 -8.68 -19.71
CA PRO A 24 -10.66 -8.44 -19.84
C PRO A 24 -10.31 -7.02 -20.33
N HIS A 25 -11.18 -6.41 -21.14
CA HIS A 25 -11.06 -5.03 -21.64
C HIS A 25 -11.10 -3.96 -20.53
N LEU A 26 -11.39 -4.33 -19.28
CA LEU A 26 -11.30 -3.41 -18.15
C LEU A 26 -9.84 -3.20 -17.71
N ARG A 27 -8.94 -4.17 -17.95
CA ARG A 27 -7.57 -4.11 -17.45
C ARG A 27 -6.81 -2.91 -18.02
N GLU A 28 -6.97 -2.59 -19.31
CA GLU A 28 -6.31 -1.44 -19.92
C GLU A 28 -6.88 -0.07 -19.49
N ARG A 29 -7.99 -0.06 -18.74
CA ARG A 29 -8.70 1.15 -18.31
C ARG A 29 -8.46 1.49 -16.84
N MET A 30 -7.53 0.80 -16.19
CA MET A 30 -7.22 1.01 -14.78
C MET A 30 -5.75 0.79 -14.49
N GLU A 31 -5.25 1.48 -13.46
CA GLU A 31 -4.00 1.15 -12.80
C GLU A 31 -4.27 0.24 -11.60
N ILE A 32 -3.52 -0.86 -11.47
CA ILE A 32 -3.61 -1.77 -10.34
C ILE A 32 -2.43 -1.55 -9.39
N VAL A 33 -2.75 -1.17 -8.15
CA VAL A 33 -1.82 -1.08 -7.02
C VAL A 33 -2.03 -2.31 -6.15
N SER A 34 -0.95 -3.01 -5.80
CA SER A 34 -0.99 -4.03 -4.75
C SER A 34 0.17 -3.87 -3.76
N LYS A 35 0.15 -4.67 -2.69
CA LYS A 35 1.10 -4.61 -1.58
C LYS A 35 1.48 -6.00 -1.13
N CYS A 36 2.69 -6.13 -0.61
CA CYS A 36 3.15 -7.32 0.08
C CYS A 36 3.97 -6.97 1.33
N GLY A 37 4.25 -7.98 2.15
CA GLY A 37 5.19 -7.88 3.28
C GLY A 37 4.57 -8.09 4.66
N ILE A 38 3.25 -8.31 4.75
CA ILE A 38 2.58 -8.72 5.99
C ILE A 38 2.24 -10.20 5.90
N ALA A 39 2.58 -10.95 6.95
CA ALA A 39 2.18 -12.33 7.14
C ALA A 39 1.07 -12.39 8.21
N THR A 40 -0.12 -12.81 7.79
CA THR A 40 -1.28 -12.94 8.71
C THR A 40 -1.51 -14.40 9.08
N THR A 41 -2.16 -14.61 10.23
CA THR A 41 -2.54 -15.94 10.73
C THR A 41 -3.74 -16.54 9.99
N ALA A 42 -4.20 -15.94 8.88
CA ALA A 42 -5.16 -16.56 7.98
C ALA A 42 -4.55 -17.75 7.21
N ARG A 43 -3.22 -17.90 7.25
CA ARG A 43 -2.47 -19.05 6.74
C ARG A 43 -1.81 -19.78 7.91
N GLU A 44 -1.88 -21.11 7.91
CA GLU A 44 -1.44 -21.96 9.03
C GLU A 44 0.08 -21.87 9.30
N GLU A 45 0.89 -21.61 8.27
CA GLU A 45 2.33 -21.43 8.41
C GLU A 45 2.71 -20.22 9.30
N ASN A 46 1.80 -19.25 9.42
CA ASN A 46 2.02 -18.04 10.20
C ASN A 46 1.38 -18.20 11.59
N VAL A 47 2.11 -18.79 12.54
CA VAL A 47 1.63 -19.00 13.91
C VAL A 47 1.35 -17.70 14.68
N ILE A 48 1.95 -16.59 14.24
CA ILE A 48 1.75 -15.25 14.77
C ILE A 48 1.79 -14.24 13.61
N GLY A 49 1.09 -13.12 13.74
CA GLY A 49 1.19 -12.02 12.78
C GLY A 49 2.59 -11.39 12.81
N HIS A 50 3.23 -11.28 11.64
CA HIS A 50 4.59 -10.74 11.50
C HIS A 50 4.78 -10.14 10.11
N TYR A 51 6.01 -9.71 9.81
CA TYR A 51 6.40 -9.17 8.51
C TYR A 51 7.38 -10.11 7.82
N ILE A 52 7.33 -10.13 6.49
CA ILE A 52 8.28 -10.87 5.65
C ILE A 52 8.65 -9.97 4.48
N THR A 53 9.77 -9.26 4.61
CA THR A 53 10.30 -8.36 3.59
C THR A 53 11.52 -8.93 2.84
N ASP A 54 11.79 -10.22 3.02
CA ASP A 54 12.83 -10.97 2.31
C ASP A 54 12.62 -10.90 0.79
N ARG A 55 13.73 -10.90 0.03
CA ARG A 55 13.73 -10.76 -1.44
C ARG A 55 12.78 -11.74 -2.12
N ASP A 56 12.91 -13.02 -1.79
CA ASP A 56 12.17 -14.10 -2.48
C ASP A 56 10.68 -14.07 -2.14
N HIS A 57 10.33 -13.63 -0.93
CA HIS A 57 8.93 -13.46 -0.52
C HIS A 57 8.24 -12.34 -1.32
N ILE A 58 8.93 -11.21 -1.53
CA ILE A 58 8.40 -10.10 -2.33
C ILE A 58 8.13 -10.55 -3.77
N ILE A 59 9.09 -11.23 -4.40
CA ILE A 59 8.95 -11.74 -5.77
C ILE A 59 7.77 -12.72 -5.83
N LYS A 60 7.73 -13.71 -4.94
CA LYS A 60 6.66 -14.71 -4.87
C LYS A 60 5.28 -14.07 -4.67
N SER A 61 5.19 -13.07 -3.79
CA SER A 61 3.92 -12.38 -3.51
C SER A 61 3.44 -11.58 -4.71
N ALA A 62 4.33 -10.83 -5.37
CA ALA A 62 3.98 -10.08 -6.58
C ALA A 62 3.52 -11.00 -7.71
N GLU A 63 4.22 -12.11 -7.95
CA GLU A 63 3.82 -13.10 -8.96
C GLU A 63 2.48 -13.76 -8.62
N GLN A 64 2.22 -14.04 -7.33
CA GLN A 64 0.93 -14.54 -6.89
C GLN A 64 -0.19 -13.52 -7.10
N SER A 65 0.06 -12.23 -6.84
CA SER A 65 -0.90 -11.16 -7.12
C SER A 65 -1.26 -11.09 -8.61
N LEU A 66 -0.28 -11.23 -9.52
CA LEU A 66 -0.53 -11.29 -10.96
C LEU A 66 -1.46 -12.45 -11.34
N ILE A 67 -1.21 -13.64 -10.80
CA ILE A 67 -2.06 -14.82 -10.99
C ILE A 67 -3.47 -14.56 -10.47
N ASN A 68 -3.58 -14.07 -9.23
CA ASN A 68 -4.85 -13.82 -8.56
C ASN A 68 -5.68 -12.79 -9.34
N LEU A 69 -5.06 -11.70 -9.78
CA LEU A 69 -5.71 -10.60 -10.48
C LEU A 69 -5.89 -10.89 -11.98
N ALA A 70 -5.45 -12.05 -12.47
CA ALA A 70 -5.52 -12.43 -13.88
C ALA A 70 -4.92 -11.38 -14.82
N THR A 71 -3.74 -10.86 -14.47
CA THR A 71 -3.01 -9.85 -15.24
C THR A 71 -1.52 -10.20 -15.35
N ASP A 72 -0.87 -9.69 -16.38
CA ASP A 72 0.56 -9.90 -16.66
C ASP A 72 1.47 -8.88 -15.95
N HIS A 73 0.92 -7.76 -15.48
CA HIS A 73 1.68 -6.75 -14.75
C HIS A 73 0.86 -5.98 -13.70
N LEU A 74 1.53 -5.50 -12.67
CA LEU A 74 1.04 -4.48 -11.74
C LEU A 74 1.55 -3.10 -12.16
N ASP A 75 0.72 -2.07 -11.98
CA ASP A 75 1.15 -0.69 -12.19
C ASP A 75 1.99 -0.19 -11.01
N LEU A 76 1.69 -0.63 -9.79
CA LEU A 76 2.43 -0.27 -8.59
C LEU A 76 2.44 -1.40 -7.56
N LEU A 77 3.63 -1.75 -7.04
CA LEU A 77 3.79 -2.63 -5.88
C LEU A 77 4.31 -1.84 -4.68
N LEU A 78 3.68 -2.02 -3.52
CA LEU A 78 4.10 -1.38 -2.27
C LEU A 78 4.63 -2.38 -1.25
N ILE A 79 5.66 -1.99 -0.48
CA ILE A 79 5.89 -2.61 0.83
C ILE A 79 4.79 -2.14 1.78
N HIS A 80 4.00 -3.07 2.30
CA HIS A 80 2.74 -2.78 2.98
C HIS A 80 2.92 -2.11 4.36
N ARG A 81 3.97 -2.48 5.10
CA ARG A 81 4.32 -1.92 6.41
C ARG A 81 5.83 -1.89 6.58
N PRO A 82 6.37 -0.93 7.36
CA PRO A 82 7.78 -0.98 7.73
C PRO A 82 8.04 -2.20 8.62
N ASP A 83 9.00 -3.00 8.20
CA ASP A 83 9.46 -4.18 8.92
C ASP A 83 10.76 -3.83 9.68
N PRO A 84 10.83 -4.03 11.01
CA PRO A 84 12.05 -3.82 11.79
C PRO A 84 13.25 -4.66 11.32
N LEU A 85 13.01 -5.77 10.63
CA LEU A 85 14.05 -6.65 10.08
C LEU A 85 14.33 -6.40 8.60
N MET A 86 13.71 -5.39 7.98
CA MET A 86 13.89 -5.09 6.56
C MET A 86 15.35 -4.83 6.21
N ASP A 87 15.88 -5.62 5.28
CA ASP A 87 17.10 -5.29 4.56
C ASP A 87 16.74 -4.54 3.26
N ALA A 88 17.19 -3.29 3.15
CA ALA A 88 16.90 -2.45 1.99
C ALA A 88 17.52 -2.99 0.69
N ASP A 89 18.63 -3.73 0.77
CA ASP A 89 19.28 -4.33 -0.40
C ASP A 89 18.46 -5.51 -0.94
N GLU A 90 17.87 -6.34 -0.06
CA GLU A 90 16.97 -7.43 -0.45
C GLU A 90 15.71 -6.92 -1.15
N VAL A 91 15.06 -5.90 -0.58
CA VAL A 91 13.89 -5.26 -1.18
C VAL A 91 14.25 -4.64 -2.53
N ALA A 92 15.39 -3.96 -2.61
CA ALA A 92 15.84 -3.33 -3.86
C ALA A 92 16.11 -4.36 -4.96
N ASP A 93 16.70 -5.51 -4.63
CA ASP A 93 16.96 -6.57 -5.60
C ASP A 93 15.68 -7.27 -6.06
N ALA A 94 14.70 -7.47 -5.17
CA ALA A 94 13.37 -7.93 -5.55
C ALA A 94 12.69 -6.95 -6.51
N PHE A 95 12.75 -5.65 -6.22
CA PHE A 95 12.16 -4.61 -7.06
C PHE A 95 12.83 -4.52 -8.43
N LYS A 96 14.16 -4.55 -8.50
CA LYS A 96 14.90 -4.56 -9.78
C LYS A 96 14.51 -5.78 -10.62
N HIS A 97 14.39 -6.96 -10.01
CA HIS A 97 13.98 -8.19 -10.71
C HIS A 97 12.56 -8.06 -11.29
N LEU A 98 11.59 -7.61 -10.49
CA LEU A 98 10.21 -7.42 -10.93
C LEU A 98 10.06 -6.32 -11.98
N HIS A 99 10.90 -5.29 -11.91
CA HIS A 99 10.96 -4.23 -12.92
C HIS A 99 11.51 -4.74 -14.26
N GLN A 100 12.68 -5.39 -14.23
CA GLN A 100 13.35 -5.92 -15.42
C GLN A 100 12.53 -6.98 -16.14
N SER A 101 11.72 -7.74 -15.40
CA SER A 101 10.81 -8.74 -15.99
C SER A 101 9.51 -8.14 -16.54
N GLY A 102 9.27 -6.82 -16.38
CA GLY A 102 8.06 -6.14 -16.82
C GLY A 102 6.81 -6.43 -15.97
N LYS A 103 6.96 -7.21 -14.90
CA LYS A 103 5.85 -7.63 -14.01
C LYS A 103 5.34 -6.50 -13.12
N VAL A 104 6.18 -5.52 -12.82
CA VAL A 104 5.80 -4.36 -12.01
C VAL A 104 6.38 -3.08 -12.61
N ARG A 105 5.53 -2.09 -12.87
CA ARG A 105 5.94 -0.82 -13.49
C ARG A 105 6.60 0.15 -12.50
N HIS A 106 5.97 0.34 -11.35
CA HIS A 106 6.42 1.27 -10.32
C HIS A 106 6.44 0.62 -8.93
N PHE A 107 7.18 1.22 -8.02
CA PHE A 107 7.32 0.75 -6.65
C PHE A 107 7.09 1.88 -5.67
N GLY A 108 6.55 1.55 -4.52
CA GLY A 108 6.33 2.49 -3.43
C GLY A 108 6.37 1.79 -2.09
N VAL A 109 5.96 2.53 -1.05
CA VAL A 109 5.88 2.02 0.32
C VAL A 109 4.56 2.43 0.95
N SER A 110 4.26 1.88 2.11
CA SER A 110 3.08 2.23 2.88
C SER A 110 3.42 2.31 4.36
N ASN A 111 2.96 3.39 5.00
CA ASN A 111 3.15 3.67 6.42
C ASN A 111 4.63 3.80 6.86
N PHE A 112 5.52 4.16 5.93
CA PHE A 112 6.93 4.38 6.25
C PHE A 112 7.13 5.75 6.89
N THR A 113 7.99 5.81 7.89
CA THR A 113 8.56 7.07 8.39
C THR A 113 9.48 7.71 7.36
N PRO A 114 9.81 9.01 7.48
CA PRO A 114 10.76 9.66 6.58
C PRO A 114 12.12 8.96 6.49
N ALA A 115 12.63 8.47 7.63
CA ALA A 115 13.90 7.76 7.69
C ALA A 115 13.86 6.41 6.96
N GLN A 116 12.77 5.65 7.12
CA GLN A 116 12.58 4.36 6.43
C GLN A 116 12.38 4.55 4.92
N PHE A 117 11.63 5.58 4.51
CA PHE A 117 11.49 5.95 3.11
C PHE A 117 12.84 6.27 2.48
N ALA A 118 13.64 7.12 3.15
CA ALA A 118 14.97 7.48 2.68
C ALA A 118 15.93 6.29 2.63
N LEU A 119 15.87 5.39 3.62
CA LEU A 119 16.67 4.16 3.66
C LEU A 119 16.44 3.32 2.40
N LEU A 120 15.18 2.97 2.10
CA LEU A 120 14.88 2.16 0.91
C LEU A 120 15.18 2.93 -0.39
N GLN A 121 14.81 4.21 -0.47
CA GLN A 121 15.08 5.04 -1.66
C GLN A 121 16.57 5.09 -2.00
N SER A 122 17.46 5.05 -1.01
CA SER A 122 18.91 5.07 -1.22
C SER A 122 19.46 3.87 -1.99
N ARG A 123 18.69 2.77 -2.12
CA ARG A 123 19.07 1.53 -2.81
C ARG A 123 18.44 1.38 -4.19
N LEU A 124 17.57 2.32 -4.58
CA LEU A 124 16.78 2.22 -5.79
C LEU A 124 17.28 3.20 -6.87
N PRO A 125 17.39 2.75 -8.14
CA PRO A 125 17.77 3.62 -9.25
C PRO A 125 16.61 4.47 -9.79
N PHE A 126 15.42 4.33 -9.20
CA PHE A 126 14.20 5.06 -9.54
C PHE A 126 13.54 5.62 -8.28
N THR A 127 12.71 6.64 -8.44
CA THR A 127 11.97 7.25 -7.34
C THR A 127 10.81 6.36 -6.89
N LEU A 128 10.66 6.17 -5.57
CA LEU A 128 9.47 5.57 -4.98
C LEU A 128 8.25 6.43 -5.33
N ALA A 129 7.25 5.82 -5.97
CA ALA A 129 6.12 6.52 -6.57
C ALA A 129 5.15 7.12 -5.53
N THR A 130 5.06 6.51 -4.35
CA THR A 130 4.20 6.96 -3.25
C THR A 130 4.66 6.44 -1.90
N ASN A 131 4.18 7.07 -0.84
CA ASN A 131 4.05 6.49 0.49
C ASN A 131 2.57 6.53 0.87
N GLN A 132 1.89 5.39 0.87
CA GLN A 132 0.47 5.31 1.21
C GLN A 132 0.28 5.33 2.73
N VAL A 133 -0.43 6.34 3.25
CA VAL A 133 -0.49 6.65 4.68
C VAL A 133 -1.90 7.05 5.16
N GLU A 134 -2.17 6.94 6.46
CA GLU A 134 -3.47 7.34 7.03
C GLU A 134 -3.54 8.86 7.15
N ILE A 135 -4.55 9.48 6.54
CA ILE A 135 -4.76 10.93 6.63
C ILE A 135 -6.25 11.20 6.74
N SER A 136 -6.67 11.79 7.86
CA SER A 136 -8.05 12.22 8.06
C SER A 136 -8.15 13.28 9.16
N PRO A 137 -9.30 13.96 9.30
CA PRO A 137 -9.53 14.84 10.45
C PRO A 137 -9.38 14.13 11.81
N VAL A 138 -9.53 12.80 11.87
CA VAL A 138 -9.37 12.01 13.11
C VAL A 138 -7.97 11.42 13.29
N HIS A 139 -7.09 11.53 12.28
CA HIS A 139 -5.71 11.05 12.31
C HIS A 139 -4.80 12.03 11.57
N GLN A 140 -4.22 12.98 12.32
CA GLN A 140 -3.41 14.09 11.79
C GLN A 140 -1.91 14.10 12.17
N PRO A 141 -1.29 13.11 12.86
CA PRO A 141 0.11 13.26 13.29
C PRO A 141 1.08 13.46 12.11
N LEU A 142 0.77 12.85 10.96
CA LEU A 142 1.63 12.90 9.76
C LEU A 142 1.73 14.30 9.14
N LEU A 143 0.82 15.21 9.48
CA LEU A 143 0.87 16.60 9.03
C LEU A 143 2.07 17.35 9.63
N LEU A 144 2.62 16.87 10.76
CA LEU A 144 3.63 17.60 11.53
C LEU A 144 4.87 16.76 11.88
N ASP A 145 4.85 15.45 11.65
CA ASP A 145 5.99 14.56 11.98
C ASP A 145 7.07 14.51 10.88
N GLY A 146 6.94 15.33 9.85
CA GLY A 146 7.84 15.39 8.69
C GLY A 146 7.49 14.42 7.56
N THR A 147 6.50 13.52 7.73
CA THR A 147 6.08 12.58 6.68
C THR A 147 5.53 13.33 5.47
N LEU A 148 4.54 14.20 5.64
CA LEU A 148 3.97 14.94 4.52
C LEU A 148 4.93 16.01 3.98
N ASP A 149 5.77 16.60 4.83
CA ASP A 149 6.81 17.54 4.42
C ASP A 149 7.83 16.89 3.47
N GLN A 150 8.32 15.70 3.82
CA GLN A 150 9.25 14.94 2.97
C GLN A 150 8.60 14.62 1.62
N LEU A 151 7.35 14.16 1.61
CA LEU A 151 6.65 13.83 0.37
C LEU A 151 6.44 15.05 -0.51
N GLN A 152 6.08 16.20 0.07
CA GLN A 152 5.98 17.47 -0.64
C GLN A 152 7.34 17.90 -1.20
N GLN A 153 8.40 17.82 -0.40
CA GLN A 153 9.77 18.17 -0.79
C GLN A 153 10.24 17.34 -1.99
N LEU A 154 9.94 16.04 -2.00
CA LEU A 154 10.31 15.11 -3.08
C LEU A 154 9.34 15.13 -4.26
N ARG A 155 8.26 15.93 -4.20
CA ARG A 155 7.16 15.95 -5.19
C ARG A 155 6.47 14.58 -5.37
N VAL A 156 6.47 13.78 -4.32
CA VAL A 156 5.78 12.49 -4.24
C VAL A 156 4.38 12.70 -3.66
N ARG A 157 3.36 12.14 -4.30
CA ARG A 157 1.98 12.25 -3.81
C ARG A 157 1.63 11.03 -2.94
N PRO A 158 1.21 11.21 -1.68
CA PRO A 158 0.70 10.10 -0.87
C PRO A 158 -0.67 9.64 -1.37
N MET A 159 -0.90 8.34 -1.38
CA MET A 159 -2.25 7.78 -1.35
C MET A 159 -2.75 7.83 0.10
N ALA A 160 -3.86 8.53 0.35
CA ALA A 160 -4.45 8.61 1.69
C ALA A 160 -5.43 7.45 1.92
N TRP A 161 -5.26 6.70 3.00
CA TRP A 161 -6.21 5.66 3.42
C TRP A 161 -6.93 6.05 4.72
N SER A 162 -8.06 5.39 5.00
CA SER A 162 -8.93 5.69 6.15
C SER A 162 -9.30 7.17 6.27
N CYS A 163 -9.60 7.84 5.16
CA CYS A 163 -10.00 9.26 5.13
C CYS A 163 -11.23 9.55 6.01
N LEU A 164 -12.05 8.53 6.29
CA LEU A 164 -13.23 8.57 7.16
C LEU A 164 -12.99 7.88 8.51
N GLY A 165 -11.73 7.77 8.94
CA GLY A 165 -11.32 7.20 10.23
C GLY A 165 -11.58 5.71 10.41
N GLY A 166 -11.63 4.95 9.31
CA GLY A 166 -12.06 3.55 9.33
C GLY A 166 -13.52 3.37 9.76
N GLY A 167 -14.38 4.37 9.49
CA GLY A 167 -15.80 4.38 9.88
C GLY A 167 -16.09 5.00 11.25
N ARG A 168 -15.07 5.21 12.09
CA ARG A 168 -15.23 5.85 13.41
C ARG A 168 -15.80 7.27 13.32
N LEU A 169 -15.53 7.98 12.23
CA LEU A 169 -16.09 9.32 12.01
C LEU A 169 -17.62 9.35 12.13
N PHE A 170 -18.32 8.25 11.80
CA PHE A 170 -19.77 8.15 11.88
C PHE A 170 -20.26 7.33 13.08
N ASN A 171 -19.47 6.35 13.52
CA ASN A 171 -19.91 5.33 14.48
C ASN A 171 -19.39 5.54 15.90
N ASP A 172 -18.46 6.48 16.10
CA ASP A 172 -17.91 6.79 17.42
C ASP A 172 -18.44 8.14 17.89
N ASP A 173 -19.13 8.12 19.04
CA ASP A 173 -19.75 9.28 19.68
C ASP A 173 -18.70 10.32 20.09
N TYR A 174 -17.46 9.90 20.32
CA TYR A 174 -16.34 10.80 20.61
C TYR A 174 -16.17 11.89 19.52
N PHE A 175 -16.50 11.57 18.26
CA PHE A 175 -16.36 12.50 17.13
C PHE A 175 -17.62 13.32 16.84
N GLN A 176 -18.62 13.35 17.73
CA GLN A 176 -19.80 14.19 17.52
C GLN A 176 -19.47 15.68 17.33
N PRO A 177 -18.59 16.32 18.15
CA PRO A 177 -18.25 17.73 17.95
C PRO A 177 -17.62 18.00 16.58
N LEU A 178 -16.81 17.07 16.07
CA LEU A 178 -16.21 17.17 14.74
C LEU A 178 -17.27 17.11 13.64
N ARG A 179 -18.26 16.21 13.76
CA ARG A 179 -19.36 16.12 12.79
C ARG A 179 -20.20 17.39 12.77
N ASP A 180 -20.45 17.97 13.94
CA ASP A 180 -21.20 19.23 14.06
C ASP A 180 -20.45 20.38 13.34
N GLU A 181 -19.13 20.49 13.56
CA GLU A 181 -18.30 21.50 12.90
C GLU A 181 -18.26 21.31 11.37
N LEU A 182 -18.10 20.06 10.90
CA LEU A 182 -18.13 19.76 9.47
C LEU A 182 -19.48 20.15 8.82
N ALA A 183 -20.58 20.00 9.55
CA ALA A 183 -21.90 20.41 9.07
C ALA A 183 -22.05 21.94 8.98
N VAL A 184 -21.32 22.70 9.80
CA VAL A 184 -21.25 24.17 9.70
C VAL A 184 -20.43 24.56 8.48
N VAL A 185 -19.22 24.01 8.32
CA VAL A 185 -18.33 24.29 7.18
C VAL A 185 -18.97 23.93 5.83
N GLN A 186 -19.76 22.87 5.75
CA GLN A 186 -20.46 22.50 4.52
C GLN A 186 -21.47 23.57 4.05
N ARG A 187 -21.99 24.38 4.97
CA ARG A 187 -23.02 25.40 4.68
C ARG A 187 -22.45 26.77 4.33
N SER A 188 -21.14 26.99 4.54
CA SER A 188 -20.41 28.21 4.18
C SER A 188 -19.82 28.14 2.79
#